data_AF-A0A0C9TNM0-F1
#
_entry.id   AF-A0A0C9TNM0-F1
#
_cell.length_a   1.000
_cell.length_b   1.000
_cell.length_c   1.000
_cell.angle_alpha   90.00
_cell.angle_beta   90.00
_cell.angle_gamma   90.00
#
_symmetry.space_group_name_H-M   'P 1'
#
loop_
_entity.id
_entity.type
_entity.pdbx_description
1 polymer ?
#
loop_
_entity_poly.entity_id
_entity_poly.type
_entity_poly.pdbx_seq_one_letter_code
_entity_poly.pdbx_strand_id
1 'polypeptide(L)'
;SLTQENSLREIESLRQQIYRVKGKQVPIVVAGTKSDLAAEREVQRSYIQELSSTWKLPFYETSAKRNWHVDEVFEDLVRQMRAAYPEERLNRKKRRNGCIIS
;
A
#
# COMPACT_ATOMS: atom_id res chain seq x y z
N SER A 1 -5.00 2.41 11.60
CA SER A 1 -5.90 1.45 12.26
C SER A 1 -7.31 2.00 12.19
N LEU A 2 -8.34 1.21 11.90
CA LEU A 2 -9.72 1.73 11.83
C LEU A 2 -10.26 2.23 13.19
N THR A 3 -9.61 1.82 14.28
CA THR A 3 -9.93 2.21 15.66
C THR A 3 -9.18 3.44 16.16
N GLN A 4 -8.47 4.18 15.29
CA GLN A 4 -7.70 5.36 15.70
C GLN A 4 -7.81 6.44 14.62
N GLU A 5 -8.46 7.56 14.94
CA GLU A 5 -8.62 8.68 14.01
C GLU A 5 -7.26 9.26 13.56
N ASN A 6 -6.30 9.40 14.48
CA ASN A 6 -4.97 9.95 14.19
C ASN A 6 -4.23 9.21 13.07
N SER A 7 -4.50 7.91 12.89
CA SER A 7 -3.85 7.12 11.84
C SER A 7 -4.22 7.56 10.42
N LEU A 8 -5.29 8.33 10.24
CA LEU A 8 -5.63 8.96 8.97
C LEU A 8 -4.65 10.07 8.59
N ARG A 9 -4.23 10.90 9.56
CA ARG A 9 -3.27 11.99 9.28
C ARG A 9 -1.90 11.42 8.94
N GLU A 10 -1.53 10.35 9.63
CA GLU A 10 -0.28 9.64 9.38
C GLU A 10 -0.23 9.04 7.97
N ILE A 11 -1.36 8.54 7.44
CA ILE A 11 -1.39 7.88 6.13
C ILE A 11 -1.04 8.83 4.98
N GLU A 12 -1.45 10.10 5.08
CA GLU A 12 -1.12 11.11 4.09
C GLU A 12 0.38 11.42 4.11
N SER A 13 0.95 11.63 5.30
CA SER A 13 2.39 11.86 5.48
C SER A 13 3.22 10.69 4.93
N LEU A 14 2.82 9.46 5.25
CA LEU A 14 3.47 8.25 4.75
C LEU A 14 3.42 8.16 3.22
N ARG A 15 2.27 8.45 2.60
CA ARG A 15 2.12 8.48 1.14
C ARG A 15 3.07 9.49 0.50
N GLN A 16 3.16 10.71 1.05
CA GLN A 16 4.09 11.72 0.55
C GLN A 16 5.55 11.29 0.69
N GLN A 17 5.91 10.69 1.82
CA GLN A 17 7.27 10.17 2.05
C GLN A 17 7.62 9.06 1.05
N ILE A 18 6.69 8.14 0.78
CA ILE A 18 6.86 7.09 -0.24
C ILE A 18 7.13 7.71 -1.61
N TYR A 19 6.32 8.69 -2.03
CA TYR A 19 6.53 9.34 -3.33
C TYR A 19 7.83 10.14 -3.41
N ARG A 20 8.25 10.78 -2.31
CA ARG A 20 9.54 11.50 -2.26
C ARG A 20 10.73 10.58 -2.49
N VAL A 21 10.68 9.35 -1.95
CA VAL A 21 11.80 8.40 -2.02
C VAL A 21 11.74 7.51 -3.26
N LYS A 22 10.55 7.04 -3.65
CA LYS A 22 10.36 6.03 -4.71
C LYS A 22 9.78 6.58 -6.01
N GLY A 23 9.24 7.80 -6.00
CA GLY A 23 8.55 8.40 -7.14
C GLY A 23 7.10 7.94 -7.30
N LYS A 24 6.37 8.57 -8.21
CA LYS A 24 4.91 8.37 -8.40
C LYS A 24 4.50 7.04 -9.03
N GLN A 25 5.43 6.25 -9.55
CA GLN A 25 5.16 4.97 -10.24
C GLN A 25 5.17 3.76 -9.29
N VAL A 26 5.32 3.98 -7.98
CA VAL A 26 5.30 2.91 -6.99
C VAL A 26 3.86 2.44 -6.73
N PRO A 27 3.58 1.12 -6.82
CA PRO A 27 2.28 0.57 -6.41
C PRO A 27 2.00 0.85 -4.93
N ILE A 28 0.78 1.28 -4.61
CA ILE A 28 0.33 1.54 -3.25
C ILE A 28 -1.10 1.00 -3.10
N VAL A 29 -1.35 0.30 -2.00
CA VAL A 29 -2.69 -0.14 -1.57
C VAL A 29 -2.94 0.38 -0.16
N VAL A 30 -4.14 0.88 0.10
CA VAL A 30 -4.57 1.35 1.43
C VAL A 30 -5.25 0.19 2.16
N ALA A 31 -4.77 -0.17 3.35
CA ALA A 31 -5.36 -1.22 4.17
C ALA A 31 -5.85 -0.68 5.52
N GLY A 32 -7.16 -0.73 5.76
CA GLY A 32 -7.80 -0.41 7.02
C GLY A 32 -7.80 -1.62 7.95
N THR A 33 -6.87 -1.67 8.89
CA THR A 33 -6.72 -2.81 9.82
C THR A 33 -7.68 -2.76 11.02
N LYS A 34 -7.90 -3.93 11.66
CA LYS A 34 -8.78 -4.14 12.83
C LYS A 34 -10.28 -3.96 12.53
N SER A 35 -10.72 -4.37 11.34
CA SER A 35 -12.13 -4.30 10.95
C SER A 35 -13.07 -5.13 11.82
N ASP A 36 -12.54 -6.08 12.60
CA ASP A 36 -13.29 -6.89 13.57
C ASP A 36 -13.78 -6.10 14.79
N LEU A 37 -13.18 -4.94 15.09
CA LEU A 37 -13.56 -4.07 16.21
C LEU A 37 -14.53 -2.97 15.75
N ALA A 38 -15.66 -3.37 15.18
CA ALA A 38 -16.64 -2.44 14.63
C ALA A 38 -17.23 -1.47 15.68
N ALA A 39 -17.32 -1.91 16.94
CA ALA A 39 -17.80 -1.08 18.05
C ALA A 39 -16.79 -0.01 18.50
N GLU A 40 -15.50 -0.24 18.27
CA GLU A 40 -14.40 0.69 18.60
C GLU A 40 -13.94 1.48 17.37
N ARG A 41 -14.77 1.50 16.33
CA ARG A 41 -14.44 2.14 15.07
C ARG A 41 -14.54 3.66 15.20
N GLU A 42 -13.40 4.33 15.12
CA GLU A 42 -13.33 5.79 15.08
C GLU A 42 -13.33 6.32 13.64
N VAL A 43 -12.85 5.52 12.69
CA VAL A 43 -12.71 5.96 11.30
C VAL A 43 -13.89 5.51 10.44
N GLN A 44 -14.63 6.48 9.90
CA GLN A 44 -15.73 6.22 8.97
C GLN A 44 -15.25 5.57 7.68
N ARG A 45 -15.98 4.57 7.22
CA ARG A 45 -15.71 3.85 5.97
C ARG A 45 -15.83 4.78 4.75
N SER A 46 -16.87 5.60 4.70
CA SER A 46 -17.12 6.57 3.63
C SER A 46 -15.93 7.50 3.41
N TYR A 47 -15.36 8.02 4.50
CA TYR A 47 -14.21 8.92 4.45
C TYR A 47 -12.98 8.28 3.80
N ILE A 48 -12.61 7.05 4.22
CA ILE A 48 -11.46 6.38 3.60
C ILE A 48 -11.76 6.01 2.14
N GLN A 49 -12.99 5.61 1.84
CA GLN A 49 -13.40 5.31 0.46
C GLN A 49 -13.24 6.54 -0.43
N GLU A 50 -13.70 7.71 0.00
CA GLU A 50 -13.53 8.98 -0.73
C GLU A 50 -12.05 9.36 -0.87
N LEU A 51 -11.28 9.22 0.22
CA LEU A 51 -9.84 9.52 0.22
C LEU A 51 -9.08 8.62 -0.76
N SER A 52 -9.34 7.31 -0.72
CA SER A 52 -8.72 6.33 -1.62
C SER A 52 -9.11 6.56 -3.08
N SER A 53 -10.37 6.93 -3.35
CA SER A 53 -10.86 7.31 -4.67
C SER A 53 -10.15 8.56 -5.21
N THR A 54 -10.01 9.59 -4.37
CA THR A 54 -9.28 10.83 -4.69
C THR A 54 -7.82 10.54 -5.03
N TRP A 55 -7.19 9.61 -4.30
CA TRP A 55 -5.81 9.19 -4.56
C TRP A 55 -5.67 8.18 -5.69
N LYS A 56 -6.80 7.63 -6.19
CA LYS A 56 -6.86 6.53 -7.16
C LYS A 56 -6.08 5.29 -6.69
N LEU A 57 -6.22 4.97 -5.41
CA LEU A 57 -5.57 3.81 -4.78
C LEU A 57 -6.63 2.80 -4.34
N PRO A 58 -6.39 1.49 -4.49
CA PRO A 58 -7.28 0.47 -3.94
C PRO A 58 -7.32 0.55 -2.41
N PHE A 59 -8.50 0.28 -1.84
CA PHE A 59 -8.73 0.24 -0.40
C PHE A 59 -9.38 -1.07 0.03
N TYR A 60 -8.84 -1.66 1.10
CA TYR A 60 -9.34 -2.89 1.70
C TYR A 60 -9.44 -2.75 3.22
N GLU A 61 -10.47 -3.34 3.82
CA GLU A 61 -10.56 -3.46 5.27
C GLU A 61 -10.15 -4.87 5.69
N THR A 62 -9.14 -4.95 6.56
CA THR A 62 -8.53 -6.21 6.96
C THR A 62 -8.67 -6.43 8.46
N SER A 63 -8.74 -7.71 8.85
CA SER A 63 -8.60 -8.12 10.24
C SER A 63 -7.50 -9.16 10.33
N ALA A 64 -6.34 -8.76 10.86
CA ALA A 64 -5.25 -9.71 11.13
C ALA A 64 -5.68 -10.78 12.14
N LYS A 65 -6.53 -10.41 13.12
CA LYS A 65 -7.05 -11.34 14.13
C LYS A 65 -7.93 -12.43 13.52
N ARG A 66 -8.74 -12.09 12.51
CA ARG A 66 -9.63 -13.04 11.82
C ARG A 66 -9.05 -13.60 10.52
N ASN A 67 -7.82 -13.20 10.17
CA ASN A 67 -7.20 -13.44 8.87
C ASN A 67 -8.13 -13.10 7.69
N TRP A 68 -8.80 -11.94 7.76
CA TRP A 68 -9.74 -11.49 6.73
C TRP A 68 -9.11 -10.43 5.83
N HIS A 69 -9.25 -10.63 4.51
CA HIS A 69 -8.78 -9.74 3.45
C HIS A 69 -7.26 -9.49 3.44
N VAL A 70 -6.49 -10.27 4.21
CA VAL A 70 -5.04 -10.10 4.30
C VAL A 70 -4.41 -10.58 3.00
N ASP A 71 -4.75 -11.78 2.56
CA ASP A 71 -4.20 -12.41 1.37
C ASP A 71 -4.55 -11.61 0.11
N GLU A 72 -5.79 -11.15 -0.01
CA GLU A 72 -6.27 -10.38 -1.16
C GLU A 72 -5.53 -9.05 -1.33
N VAL A 73 -5.19 -8.38 -0.22
CA VAL A 73 -4.38 -7.15 -0.24
C VAL A 73 -2.97 -7.42 -0.75
N PHE A 74 -2.35 -8.50 -0.27
CA PHE A 74 -1.00 -8.87 -0.70
C PHE A 74 -0.98 -9.31 -2.15
N GLU A 75 -1.96 -10.11 -2.59
CA GLU A 75 -2.09 -10.56 -3.97
C GLU A 75 -2.26 -9.39 -4.94
N ASP A 76 -3.15 -8.44 -4.63
CA ASP A 76 -3.34 -7.25 -5.47
C ASP A 76 -2.06 -6.41 -5.55
N LEU A 77 -1.39 -6.19 -4.42
CA LEU A 77 -0.13 -5.45 -4.40
C LEU A 77 0.96 -6.13 -5.23
N VAL A 78 1.12 -7.46 -5.09
CA VAL A 78 2.10 -8.24 -5.88
C VAL A 78 1.77 -8.17 -7.37
N ARG A 79 0.50 -8.25 -7.74
CA ARG A 79 0.05 -8.10 -9.13
C ARG A 79 0.42 -6.73 -9.69
N GLN A 80 0.17 -5.66 -8.95
CA GLN A 80 0.56 -4.30 -9.35
C GLN A 80 2.08 -4.15 -9.47
N MET A 81 2.85 -4.74 -8.55
CA MET A 81 4.32 -4.73 -8.61
C MET A 81 4.86 -5.41 -9.86
N ARG A 82 4.34 -6.59 -10.22
CA ARG A 82 4.75 -7.30 -11.45
C ARG A 82 4.45 -6.47 -12.71
N ALA A 83 3.33 -5.76 -12.74
CA ALA A 83 2.97 -4.88 -13.84
C ALA A 83 3.88 -3.62 -13.92
N ALA A 84 4.21 -3.02 -12.78
CA ALA A 84 5.05 -1.83 -12.72
C ALA A 84 6.54 -2.12 -12.99
N TYR A 85 7.00 -3.33 -12.66
CA TYR A 85 8.39 -3.78 -12.77
C TYR A 85 8.49 -5.11 -13.54
N PRO A 86 8.30 -5.11 -14.87
CA PRO A 86 8.52 -6.30 -15.68
C PRO A 86 9.98 -6.78 -15.55
N GLU A 87 10.18 -8.10 -15.58
CA GLU A 87 11.46 -8.80 -15.36
C GLU A 87 12.65 -8.21 -16.16
N GLU A 88 12.41 -7.72 -17.37
CA GLU A 88 13.45 -7.09 -18.21
C GLU A 88 14.04 -5.82 -17.59
N ARG A 89 13.26 -5.05 -16.81
CA ARG A 89 13.75 -3.89 -16.05
C ARG A 89 14.62 -4.29 -14.86
N LEU A 90 14.36 -5.44 -14.23
CA LEU A 90 15.15 -5.96 -13.11
C LEU A 90 16.50 -6.48 -13.61
N ASN A 91 16.49 -7.19 -14.74
CA ASN A 91 17.71 -7.74 -15.34
C ASN A 91 18.68 -6.64 -15.82
N ARG A 92 18.15 -5.51 -16.34
CA ARG A 92 18.98 -4.35 -16.73
C ARG A 92 19.67 -3.67 -15.54
N LYS A 93 19.08 -3.71 -14.34
CA LYS A 93 19.71 -3.21 -13.11
C LYS A 93 20.80 -4.16 -12.60
N LYS A 94 20.59 -5.48 -12.66
CA LYS A 94 21.63 -6.47 -12.30
C LYS A 94 22.89 -6.32 -13.16
N ARG A 95 22.75 -6.04 -14.46
CA ARG A 95 23.90 -5.87 -15.38
C ARG A 95 24.74 -4.59 -15.13
N ARG A 96 24.22 -3.59 -14.41
CA ARG A 96 24.96 -2.34 -14.12
C ARG A 96 25.86 -2.43 -12.87
N ASN A 97 25.79 -3.52 -12.09
CA ASN A 97 26.57 -3.71 -10.86
C ASN A 97 27.79 -4.63 -11.02
N GLY A 98 28.12 -5.07 -12.24
CA GLY A 98 29.37 -5.77 -12.52
C GLY A 98 30.49 -4.77 -12.75
N CYS A 99 31.20 -4.35 -11.69
CA CYS A 99 32.47 -3.66 -11.86
C CYS A 99 33.53 -4.72 -12.20
N ILE A 100 34.17 -4.61 -13.37
CA ILE A 100 35.35 -5.41 -13.71
C ILE A 100 36.55 -4.63 -13.16
N ILE A 101 37.23 -5.21 -12.15
CA ILE A 101 38.53 -4.70 -11.72
C ILE A 101 39.54 -5.22 -12.72
N SER A 102 40.05 -4.34 -13.58
CA SER A 102 41.18 -4.57 -14.49
C SER A 102 42.50 -4.35 -13.77
#